data_AF-A0A499UTJ0-F1
#
_entry.id   AF-A0A499UTJ0-F1
#
_cell.length_a   1.000
_cell.length_b   1.000
_cell.length_c   1.000
_cell.angle_alpha   90.00
_cell.angle_beta   90.00
_cell.angle_gamma   90.00
#
_symmetry.space_group_name_H-M   'P 1'
#
loop_
_entity.id
_entity.type
_entity.pdbx_description
1 polymer ?
#
loop_
_entity_poly.entity_id
_entity_poly.type
_entity_poly.pdbx_seq_one_letter_code
_entity_poly.pdbx_strand_id
1 'polypeptide(L)'
;MAGPGTSRALTRGVRNGVPGIGLQPIHGDSPPANIFSGADGDLYADFELVTLGPVEWDLAALGPTLESAYNRGAQRNGMRPLNQDVLGFVNAVGMLRAIASLSLVPQLPPLMEYLKPAVDQWRTMPFAGGMAG
;
A
#
# COMPACT_ATOMS: atom_id res chain seq x y z
N MET A 1 -8.81 14.47 -2.69
CA MET A 1 -7.74 14.36 -3.68
C MET A 1 -6.43 14.85 -3.08
N ALA A 2 -5.47 13.96 -2.83
CA ALA A 2 -4.11 14.38 -2.49
C ALA A 2 -3.44 14.85 -3.79
N GLY A 3 -2.97 16.10 -3.82
CA GLY A 3 -2.35 16.67 -5.01
C GLY A 3 -1.01 15.99 -5.38
N PRO A 4 -0.51 16.21 -6.61
CA PRO A 4 0.72 15.59 -7.12
C PRO A 4 2.00 15.86 -6.29
N GLY A 5 1.96 16.78 -5.33
CA GLY A 5 3.06 17.08 -4.41
C GLY A 5 3.29 16.04 -3.31
N THR A 6 2.24 15.35 -2.84
CA THR A 6 2.33 14.46 -1.67
C THR A 6 3.02 13.14 -2.00
N SER A 7 2.80 12.61 -3.21
CA SER A 7 3.42 11.38 -3.71
C SER A 7 4.95 11.54 -3.87
N ARG A 8 5.41 12.66 -4.45
CA ARG A 8 6.86 12.94 -4.62
C ARG A 8 7.62 13.09 -3.30
N ALA A 9 7.00 13.65 -2.26
CA ALA A 9 7.64 13.83 -0.95
C ALA A 9 7.89 12.50 -0.24
N LEU A 10 6.92 11.57 -0.28
CA LEU A 10 7.04 10.23 0.28
C LEU A 10 8.13 9.42 -0.43
N THR A 11 8.15 9.46 -1.75
CA THR A 11 9.15 8.81 -2.59
C THR A 11 10.59 9.27 -2.28
N ARG A 12 10.79 10.57 -2.03
CA ARG A 12 12.09 11.13 -1.66
C ARG A 12 12.48 10.76 -0.22
N GLY A 13 11.51 10.72 0.69
CA GLY A 13 11.70 10.27 2.07
C GLY A 13 12.18 8.83 2.16
N VAL A 14 11.56 7.90 1.42
CA VAL A 14 11.97 6.48 1.41
C VAL A 14 13.38 6.31 0.84
N ARG A 15 13.67 6.94 -0.31
CA ARG A 15 15.01 6.86 -0.95
C ARG A 15 16.12 7.33 -0.02
N ASN A 16 15.88 8.39 0.74
CA ASN A 16 16.89 9.00 1.61
C ASN A 16 16.94 8.35 3.01
N GLY A 17 15.81 7.80 3.49
CA GLY A 17 15.68 7.20 4.82
C GLY A 17 16.02 5.71 4.89
N VAL A 18 15.98 5.00 3.75
CA VAL A 18 16.28 3.56 3.70
C VAL A 18 17.31 3.27 2.60
N PRO A 19 18.62 3.23 2.94
CA PRO A 19 19.68 2.95 1.97
C PRO A 19 19.45 1.63 1.22
N GLY A 20 19.70 1.64 -0.10
CA GLY A 20 19.56 0.45 -0.95
C GLY A 20 18.15 0.17 -1.47
N ILE A 21 17.16 1.01 -1.17
CA ILE A 21 15.80 0.90 -1.73
C ILE A 21 15.73 1.58 -3.10
N GLY A 22 15.62 0.74 -4.13
CA GLY A 22 15.34 1.17 -5.50
C GLY A 22 13.90 1.69 -5.65
N LEU A 23 13.73 2.67 -6.54
CA LEU A 23 12.41 3.12 -6.98
C LEU A 23 12.14 2.59 -8.38
N GLN A 24 10.92 2.15 -8.62
CA GLN A 24 10.45 1.70 -9.93
C GLN A 24 9.06 2.28 -10.21
N PRO A 25 8.59 2.24 -11.46
CA PRO A 25 7.18 2.49 -11.75
C PRO A 25 6.32 1.52 -10.93
N ILE A 26 5.39 2.09 -10.16
CA ILE A 26 4.39 1.37 -9.40
C ILE A 26 3.00 1.77 -9.88
N HIS A 27 2.02 0.91 -9.68
CA HIS A 27 0.61 1.22 -9.91
C HIS A 27 0.15 2.34 -8.98
N GLY A 28 0.62 2.33 -7.72
CA GLY A 28 0.32 3.35 -6.72
C GLY A 28 -1.01 3.13 -5.98
N ASP A 29 -1.88 2.31 -6.55
CA ASP A 29 -3.17 1.88 -5.99
C ASP A 29 -3.61 0.54 -6.59
N SER A 30 -2.98 -0.55 -6.16
CA SER A 30 -3.15 -1.90 -6.73
C SER A 30 -3.89 -2.88 -5.80
N PRO A 31 -5.11 -2.57 -5.31
CA PRO A 31 -5.91 -3.60 -4.68
C PRO A 31 -6.27 -4.71 -5.69
N PRO A 32 -6.53 -5.95 -5.24
CA PRO A 32 -6.96 -7.04 -6.12
C PRO A 32 -8.23 -6.71 -6.95
N ALA A 33 -9.05 -5.76 -6.49
CA ALA A 33 -10.23 -5.29 -7.21
C ALA A 33 -9.91 -4.60 -8.55
N ASN A 34 -8.67 -4.17 -8.76
CA ASN A 34 -8.20 -3.54 -10.00
C ASN A 34 -7.64 -4.56 -11.01
N ILE A 35 -7.78 -5.87 -10.71
CA ILE A 35 -7.31 -6.97 -11.55
C ILE A 35 -8.51 -7.77 -12.05
N PHE A 36 -8.57 -8.02 -13.35
CA PHE A 36 -9.65 -8.78 -13.99
C PHE A 36 -9.06 -9.84 -14.92
N SER A 37 -9.59 -11.06 -14.86
CA SER A 37 -9.15 -12.12 -15.79
C SER A 37 -9.67 -11.83 -17.19
N GLY A 38 -8.75 -11.59 -18.12
CA GLY A 38 -9.00 -11.49 -19.55
C GLY A 38 -8.80 -12.82 -20.27
N ALA A 39 -9.20 -12.88 -21.55
CA ALA A 39 -9.05 -14.07 -22.38
C ALA A 39 -7.58 -14.49 -22.57
N ASP A 40 -6.66 -13.52 -22.57
CA ASP A 40 -5.21 -13.72 -22.79
C ASP A 40 -4.38 -13.56 -21.50
N GLY A 41 -5.03 -13.52 -20.33
CA GLY A 41 -4.40 -13.29 -19.03
C GLY A 41 -5.02 -12.13 -18.27
N ASP A 42 -4.46 -11.84 -17.10
CA ASP A 42 -4.99 -10.80 -16.21
C ASP A 42 -4.75 -9.40 -16.79
N LEU A 43 -5.78 -8.56 -16.69
CA LEU A 43 -5.80 -7.15 -17.04
C LEU A 43 -5.80 -6.30 -15.76
N TYR A 44 -5.18 -5.14 -15.84
CA TYR A 44 -5.03 -4.18 -14.74
C TYR A 44 -5.71 -2.87 -15.11
N ALA A 45 -6.33 -2.20 -14.15
CA ALA A 45 -7.06 -0.95 -14.36
C ALA A 45 -6.74 0.08 -13.27
N ASP A 46 -7.22 1.31 -13.47
CA ASP A 46 -7.12 2.40 -12.50
C ASP A 46 -5.69 2.95 -12.26
N PHE A 47 -5.00 3.26 -13.35
CA PHE A 47 -3.62 3.76 -13.36
C PHE A 47 -3.48 5.26 -12.99
N GLU A 48 -4.46 5.87 -12.33
CA GLU A 48 -4.43 7.32 -12.05
C GLU A 48 -3.36 7.72 -11.02
N LEU A 49 -2.85 6.76 -10.24
CA LEU A 49 -1.83 6.97 -9.20
C LEU A 49 -0.43 6.44 -9.56
N VAL A 50 -0.18 6.12 -10.84
CA VAL A 50 1.14 5.67 -11.30
C VAL A 50 2.24 6.68 -10.96
N THR A 51 3.30 6.18 -10.32
CA THR A 51 4.42 7.01 -9.87
C THR A 51 5.69 6.17 -9.73
N LEU A 52 6.80 6.79 -9.33
CA LEU A 52 7.99 6.07 -8.87
C LEU A 52 7.89 5.80 -7.37
N GLY A 53 8.06 4.54 -6.98
CA GLY A 53 7.99 4.12 -5.59
C GLY A 53 8.73 2.80 -5.32
N PRO A 54 8.86 2.43 -4.03
CA PRO A 54 9.31 1.10 -3.65
C PRO A 54 8.25 0.06 -4.05
N VAL A 55 8.67 -1.15 -4.41
CA VAL A 55 7.73 -2.22 -4.81
C VAL A 55 6.74 -2.56 -3.70
N GLU A 56 7.17 -2.41 -2.46
CA GLU A 56 6.37 -2.63 -1.26
C GLU A 56 5.05 -1.84 -1.29
N TRP A 57 5.00 -0.69 -1.98
CA TRP A 57 3.80 0.13 -2.09
C TRP A 57 2.63 -0.62 -2.76
N ASP A 58 2.89 -1.35 -3.84
CA ASP A 58 1.87 -2.10 -4.58
C ASP A 58 1.49 -3.43 -3.88
N LEU A 59 2.29 -3.84 -2.89
CA LEU A 59 2.10 -5.08 -2.13
C LEU A 59 1.49 -4.83 -0.74
N ALA A 60 1.28 -3.56 -0.38
CA ALA A 60 0.72 -3.15 0.89
C ALA A 60 -0.69 -3.74 1.10
N ALA A 61 -0.99 -4.12 2.33
CA ALA A 61 -2.25 -4.72 2.78
C ALA A 61 -2.65 -6.08 2.14
N LEU A 62 -1.81 -6.67 1.28
CA LEU A 62 -2.08 -7.98 0.67
C LEU A 62 -1.82 -9.16 1.62
N GLY A 63 -1.05 -8.94 2.68
CA GLY A 63 -0.80 -9.90 3.75
C GLY A 63 0.28 -10.94 3.43
N PRO A 64 0.66 -11.75 4.44
CA PRO A 64 1.90 -12.54 4.43
C PRO A 64 1.95 -13.60 3.33
N THR A 65 0.80 -14.16 2.93
CA THR A 65 0.74 -15.16 1.86
C THR A 65 1.15 -14.56 0.52
N LEU A 66 0.65 -13.37 0.18
CA LEU A 66 0.94 -12.70 -1.08
C LEU A 66 2.32 -12.05 -1.07
N GLU A 67 2.75 -11.50 0.06
CA GLU A 67 4.13 -11.05 0.28
C GLU A 67 5.15 -12.19 0.07
N SER A 68 4.86 -13.36 0.62
CA SER A 68 5.69 -14.55 0.43
C SER A 68 5.69 -15.04 -1.03
N ALA A 69 4.55 -14.93 -1.72
CA ALA A 69 4.46 -15.26 -3.14
C ALA A 69 5.33 -14.33 -4.00
N TYR A 70 5.28 -13.03 -3.73
CA TYR A 70 6.16 -12.05 -4.36
C TYR A 70 7.63 -12.39 -4.09
N ASN A 71 8.01 -12.64 -2.84
CA ASN A 71 9.41 -12.93 -2.48
C ASN A 71 9.97 -14.15 -3.22
N ARG A 72 9.19 -15.24 -3.34
CA ARG A 72 9.58 -16.40 -4.15
C ARG A 72 9.75 -16.04 -5.62
N GLY A 73 8.86 -15.21 -6.17
CA GLY A 73 8.95 -14.70 -7.53
C GLY A 73 10.19 -13.82 -7.75
N ALA A 74 10.44 -12.88 -6.85
CA ALA A 74 11.58 -11.98 -6.90
C ALA A 74 12.90 -12.76 -6.89
N GLN A 75 13.05 -13.73 -5.97
CA GLN A 75 14.23 -14.58 -5.88
C GLN A 75 14.50 -15.36 -7.17
N ARG A 76 13.46 -15.96 -7.77
CA ARG A 76 13.60 -16.69 -9.05
C ARG A 76 14.06 -15.80 -10.20
N ASN A 77 13.79 -14.50 -10.14
CA ASN A 77 14.14 -13.53 -11.18
C ASN A 77 15.37 -12.69 -10.83
N GLY A 78 16.11 -13.03 -9.77
CA GLY A 78 17.28 -12.26 -9.33
C GLY A 78 16.94 -10.85 -8.83
N MET A 79 15.69 -10.62 -8.42
CA MET A 79 15.21 -9.35 -7.87
C MET A 79 15.25 -9.38 -6.34
N ARG A 80 15.27 -8.18 -5.74
CA ARG A 80 15.26 -8.02 -4.28
C ARG A 80 13.91 -8.49 -3.69
N PRO A 81 13.90 -9.29 -2.61
CA PRO A 81 12.68 -9.56 -1.84
C PRO A 81 12.21 -8.28 -1.13
N LEU A 82 10.96 -8.28 -0.62
CA LEU A 82 10.38 -7.18 0.13
C LEU A 82 11.23 -6.83 1.35
N ASN A 83 11.48 -5.54 1.53
CA ASN A 83 12.07 -4.99 2.74
C ASN A 83 10.94 -4.79 3.74
N GLN A 84 11.05 -5.43 4.90
CA GLN A 84 9.98 -5.45 5.90
C GLN A 84 9.76 -4.10 6.58
N ASP A 85 10.80 -3.28 6.71
CA ASP A 85 10.69 -1.94 7.29
C ASP A 85 9.94 -1.00 6.33
N VAL A 86 10.28 -1.06 5.03
CA VAL A 86 9.56 -0.30 4.00
C VAL A 86 8.11 -0.78 3.90
N LEU A 87 7.88 -2.10 3.93
CA LEU A 87 6.54 -2.67 3.91
C LEU A 87 5.71 -2.25 5.12
N GLY A 88 6.30 -2.28 6.32
CA GLY A 88 5.67 -1.76 7.54
C GLY A 88 5.31 -0.28 7.43
N PHE A 89 6.22 0.52 6.89
CA PHE A 89 5.97 1.94 6.62
C PHE A 89 4.81 2.17 5.66
N VAL A 90 4.80 1.53 4.49
CA VAL A 90 3.72 1.73 3.49
C VAL A 90 2.38 1.17 3.98
N ASN A 91 2.38 0.08 4.76
CA ASN A 91 1.19 -0.43 5.43
C ASN A 91 0.63 0.59 6.44
N ALA A 92 1.50 1.23 7.22
CA ALA A 92 1.09 2.29 8.14
C ALA A 92 0.51 3.51 7.40
N VAL A 93 1.14 3.94 6.29
CA VAL A 93 0.62 5.01 5.43
C VAL A 93 -0.73 4.61 4.81
N GLY A 94 -0.88 3.36 4.35
CA GLY A 94 -2.13 2.80 3.86
C GLY A 94 -3.25 2.89 4.88
N MET A 95 -2.97 2.46 6.11
CA MET A 95 -3.94 2.54 7.20
C MET A 95 -4.32 3.99 7.56
N LEU A 96 -3.35 4.91 7.59
CA LEU A 96 -3.62 6.33 7.83
C LEU A 96 -4.57 6.92 6.77
N ARG A 97 -4.43 6.53 5.50
CA ARG A 97 -5.37 6.94 4.44
C ARG A 97 -6.77 6.41 4.70
N ALA A 98 -6.90 5.13 5.07
CA ALA A 98 -8.19 4.53 5.38
C ALA A 98 -8.89 5.24 6.56
N ILE A 99 -8.14 5.54 7.63
CA ILE A 99 -8.67 6.28 8.79
C ILE A 99 -9.01 7.72 8.43
N ALA A 100 -8.19 8.42 7.63
CA ALA A 100 -8.49 9.78 7.18
C ALA A 100 -9.79 9.85 6.36
N SER A 101 -10.09 8.80 5.58
CA SER A 101 -11.34 8.70 4.81
C SER A 101 -12.61 8.66 5.68
N LEU A 102 -12.51 8.37 6.99
CA LEU A 102 -13.65 8.48 7.92
C LEU A 102 -14.22 9.90 7.98
N SER A 103 -13.40 10.93 7.70
CA SER A 103 -13.86 12.32 7.62
C SER A 103 -14.90 12.56 6.53
N LEU A 104 -15.01 11.66 5.54
CA LEU A 104 -15.97 11.74 4.45
C LEU A 104 -17.31 11.05 4.78
N VAL A 105 -17.37 10.22 5.83
CA VAL A 105 -18.58 9.46 6.21
C VAL A 105 -19.83 10.34 6.41
N PRO A 106 -19.76 11.56 7.00
CA PRO A 106 -20.95 12.42 7.11
C PRO A 106 -21.58 12.80 5.76
N GLN A 107 -20.77 12.83 4.69
CA GLN A 107 -21.21 13.16 3.33
C GLN A 107 -21.50 11.91 2.49
N LEU A 108 -20.90 10.76 2.86
CA LEU A 108 -21.09 9.48 2.21
C LEU A 108 -21.29 8.37 3.26
N PRO A 109 -22.48 8.28 3.91
CA PRO A 109 -22.69 7.33 5.00
C PRO A 109 -22.39 5.86 4.66
N PRO A 110 -22.70 5.34 3.46
CA PRO A 110 -22.34 3.97 3.08
C PRO A 110 -20.83 3.67 3.11
N LEU A 111 -19.97 4.70 3.04
CA LEU A 111 -18.51 4.54 3.12
C LEU A 111 -18.08 3.84 4.43
N MET A 112 -18.84 4.01 5.51
CA MET A 112 -18.53 3.36 6.79
C MET A 112 -18.53 1.84 6.68
N GLU A 113 -19.39 1.25 5.85
CA GLU A 113 -19.45 -0.21 5.67
C GLU A 113 -18.16 -0.74 5.04
N TYR A 114 -17.62 -0.02 4.06
CA TYR A 114 -16.36 -0.35 3.41
C TYR A 114 -15.13 -0.09 4.29
N LEU A 115 -15.17 0.94 5.14
CA LEU A 115 -14.06 1.28 6.03
C LEU A 115 -14.02 0.44 7.31
N LYS A 116 -15.13 -0.17 7.72
CA LYS A 116 -15.24 -0.92 8.98
C LYS A 116 -14.13 -1.97 9.16
N PRO A 117 -13.80 -2.84 8.18
CA PRO A 117 -12.72 -3.81 8.35
C PRO A 117 -11.36 -3.16 8.63
N ALA A 118 -11.05 -2.05 7.95
CA ALA A 118 -9.81 -1.31 8.17
C ALA A 118 -9.76 -0.66 9.56
N VAL A 119 -10.89 -0.13 10.06
CA VAL A 119 -10.99 0.42 11.42
C VAL A 119 -10.81 -0.66 12.48
N ASP A 120 -11.43 -1.82 12.29
CA ASP A 120 -11.29 -2.95 13.21
C ASP A 120 -9.84 -3.46 13.24
N GLN A 121 -9.19 -3.56 12.08
CA GLN A 121 -7.77 -3.90 11.99
C GLN A 121 -6.88 -2.83 12.64
N TRP A 122 -7.15 -1.55 12.39
CA TRP A 122 -6.36 -0.45 12.96
C TRP A 122 -6.33 -0.53 14.49
N ARG A 123 -7.47 -0.83 15.13
CA ARG A 123 -7.59 -0.99 16.59
C ARG A 123 -6.72 -2.10 17.16
N THR A 124 -6.32 -3.09 16.35
CA THR A 124 -5.41 -4.16 16.80
C THR A 124 -3.94 -3.84 16.53
N MET A 125 -3.63 -2.76 15.80
CA MET A 125 -2.24 -2.39 15.50
C MET A 125 -1.55 -1.78 16.74
N PRO A 126 -0.23 -1.98 16.92
CA PRO A 126 0.50 -1.52 18.10
C PRO A 126 0.32 -0.02 18.39
N PHE A 127 0.24 0.81 17.35
CA PHE A 127 0.05 2.27 17.48
C PHE A 127 -1.32 2.67 18.04
N ALA A 128 -2.38 1.89 17.81
CA ALA A 128 -3.73 2.20 18.27
C ALA A 128 -4.01 1.74 19.71
N GLY A 129 -3.16 0.86 20.26
CA GLY A 129 -3.22 0.38 21.66
C GLY A 129 -2.51 1.28 22.68
N GLY A 130 -1.89 2.37 22.23
CA GLY A 130 -1.08 3.29 23.05
C GLY A 130 0.42 3.09 22.83
N MET A 131 1.19 4.18 22.97
CA MET A 131 2.66 4.13 23.01
C MET A 131 3.06 3.41 24.30
N ALA A 132 3.40 2.13 24.22
CA ALA A 132 4.21 1.53 25.27
C ALA A 132 5.57 2.22 25.21
N GLY A 133 5.87 3.02 26.24
CA GLY A 133 7.18 3.65 26.44
C GLY A 133 8.29 2.64 26.69
#